data_AF-A0A944NB67-F1
#
_entry.id   AF-A0A944NB67-F1
#
_cell.length_a   1.000
_cell.length_b   1.000
_cell.length_c   1.000
_cell.angle_alpha   90.00
_cell.angle_beta   90.00
_cell.angle_gamma   90.00
#
_symmetry.space_group_name_H-M   'P 1'
#
loop_
_entity.id
_entity.type
_entity.pdbx_description
1 polymer ?
#
loop_
_entity_poly.entity_id
_entity_poly.type
_entity_poly.pdbx_seq_one_letter_code
_entity_poly.pdbx_strand_id
1 'polypeptide(L)'
;MDFSQVDIAQLVQETFQVNRVKLADCHSEVQDGLTGPGLIYSLQGGANTFSIRGLATGSIKQTLKNIHDDSSLQRILKISEYYPVEDLLYYPTPEKLEADVIIDHLGNRRFPYQEDSLCNLSDPGFSWWMQHDNNSISIYFKSFGIERVSNLVQLGPIADTALAISHLQEISKYLENLFPVAEVFCSPKQFTVATKDYSAECFNCLKKLFLDGEWGSSAPYLRFNSLPKTPLLFLSEVAAIRRFWIHLEQQIRRKSNLSSCPTNNIQR
;
A
#
# COMPACT_ATOMS: atom_id res chain seq x y z
N MET A 1 42.65 -15.72 -26.76
CA MET A 1 42.91 -14.42 -26.12
C MET A 1 42.48 -14.58 -24.68
N ASP A 2 43.45 -14.69 -23.78
CA ASP A 2 43.20 -14.82 -22.35
C ASP A 2 42.84 -13.46 -21.79
N PHE A 3 41.58 -13.29 -21.38
CA PHE A 3 41.18 -12.16 -20.56
C PHE A 3 41.67 -12.43 -19.15
N SER A 4 42.53 -11.55 -18.63
CA SER A 4 43.00 -11.66 -17.25
C SER A 4 41.83 -11.48 -16.29
N GLN A 5 41.86 -12.11 -15.11
CA GLN A 5 40.79 -11.94 -14.11
C GLN A 5 40.58 -10.46 -13.70
N VAL A 6 41.58 -9.60 -13.96
CA VAL A 6 41.51 -8.15 -13.74
C VAL A 6 40.60 -7.48 -14.77
N ASP A 7 40.61 -7.93 -16.03
CA ASP A 7 39.77 -7.36 -17.10
C ASP A 7 38.28 -7.66 -16.88
N ILE A 8 37.95 -8.84 -16.34
CA ILE A 8 36.56 -9.19 -16.01
C ILE A 8 36.06 -8.37 -14.81
N ALA A 9 36.88 -8.19 -13.78
CA ALA A 9 36.51 -7.37 -12.62
C ALA A 9 36.30 -5.90 -12.98
N GLN A 10 37.11 -5.37 -13.90
CA GLN A 10 36.99 -4.00 -14.38
C GLN A 10 35.78 -3.84 -15.32
N LEU A 11 35.50 -4.81 -16.19
CA LEU A 11 34.29 -4.80 -17.02
C LEU A 11 33.02 -4.91 -16.16
N VAL A 12 33.05 -5.71 -15.09
CA VAL A 12 31.96 -5.82 -14.12
C VAL A 12 31.77 -4.49 -13.38
N GLN A 13 32.84 -3.84 -12.92
CA GLN A 13 32.75 -2.50 -12.30
C GLN A 13 32.24 -1.43 -13.25
N GLU A 14 32.67 -1.44 -14.51
CA GLU A 14 32.20 -0.50 -15.54
C GLU A 14 30.73 -0.76 -15.90
N THR A 15 30.31 -2.04 -15.98
CA THR A 15 28.90 -2.40 -16.24
C THR A 15 27.99 -2.03 -15.06
N PHE A 16 28.47 -2.15 -13.81
CA PHE A 16 27.73 -1.69 -12.62
C PHE A 16 27.78 -0.17 -12.42
N GLN A 17 28.76 0.55 -12.98
CA GLN A 17 28.82 2.01 -12.95
C GLN A 17 27.93 2.67 -14.01
N VAL A 18 27.73 2.03 -15.17
CA VAL A 18 26.93 2.58 -16.27
C VAL A 18 25.41 2.59 -15.98
N ASN A 19 24.93 1.81 -14.99
CA ASN A 19 23.55 1.85 -14.51
C ASN A 19 23.30 2.86 -13.37
N ARG A 20 24.27 3.73 -13.03
CA ARG A 20 24.04 4.91 -12.17
C ARG A 20 23.33 6.03 -12.96
N VAL A 21 22.19 5.71 -13.56
CA VAL A 21 21.25 6.75 -14.01
C VAL A 21 20.63 7.36 -12.76
N LYS A 22 21.32 8.39 -12.27
CA LYS A 22 20.86 9.56 -11.51
C LYS A 22 19.57 9.37 -10.72
N LEU A 23 19.76 9.21 -9.40
CA LEU A 23 18.85 9.65 -8.33
C LEU A 23 18.53 11.17 -8.36
N ALA A 24 18.85 11.89 -9.44
CA ALA A 24 18.79 13.35 -9.51
C ALA A 24 17.55 13.92 -10.23
N ASP A 25 16.81 13.12 -10.99
CA ASP A 25 15.76 13.66 -11.88
C ASP A 25 14.34 13.65 -11.26
N CYS A 26 14.20 13.40 -9.96
CA CYS A 26 12.93 13.49 -9.23
C CYS A 26 12.82 14.69 -8.26
N HIS A 27 13.81 15.61 -8.25
CA HIS A 27 14.07 16.45 -7.07
C HIS A 27 13.66 17.94 -7.10
N SER A 28 12.79 18.40 -8.01
CA SER A 28 12.36 19.81 -7.98
C SER A 28 11.09 20.11 -7.18
N GLU A 29 10.24 19.11 -6.86
CA GLU A 29 8.97 19.35 -6.13
C GLU A 29 8.86 18.60 -4.77
N VAL A 30 9.82 17.74 -4.43
CA VAL A 30 9.72 16.79 -3.28
C VAL A 30 10.41 17.28 -1.99
N GLN A 31 11.02 18.47 -1.98
CA GLN A 31 11.81 18.90 -0.80
C GLN A 31 10.96 19.26 0.43
N ASP A 32 9.72 19.74 0.27
CA ASP A 32 8.86 20.09 1.40
C ASP A 32 8.28 18.87 2.12
N GLY A 33 7.89 17.82 1.37
CA GLY A 33 7.31 16.59 1.93
C GLY A 33 8.27 15.74 2.78
N LEU A 34 9.59 15.97 2.66
CA LEU A 34 10.60 15.26 3.43
C LEU A 34 10.77 15.81 4.86
N THR A 35 10.26 17.01 5.15
CA THR A 35 10.46 17.64 6.46
C THR A 35 9.50 17.12 7.53
N GLY A 36 8.31 16.65 7.11
CA GLY A 36 7.24 16.17 7.97
C GLY A 36 7.30 14.68 8.35
N PRO A 37 6.28 14.21 9.07
CA PRO A 37 6.18 12.82 9.47
C PRO A 37 5.92 11.88 8.29
N GLY A 38 6.19 10.59 8.50
CA GLY A 38 5.93 9.56 7.50
C GLY A 38 6.64 8.25 7.77
N LEU A 39 6.73 7.44 6.73
CA LEU A 39 7.43 6.16 6.74
C LEU A 39 8.76 6.27 6.01
N ILE A 40 9.76 5.57 6.54
CA ILE A 40 10.94 5.15 5.78
C ILE A 40 10.89 3.63 5.73
N TYR A 41 11.04 3.05 4.55
CA TYR A 41 10.91 1.62 4.37
C TYR A 41 11.76 1.05 3.23
N SER A 42 12.05 -0.24 3.31
CA SER A 42 12.64 -1.04 2.26
C SER A 42 11.70 -2.16 1.85
N LEU A 43 11.79 -2.55 0.58
CA LEU A 43 11.07 -3.70 0.02
C LEU A 43 12.05 -4.86 -0.13
N GLN A 44 11.82 -5.91 0.64
CA GLN A 44 12.62 -7.12 0.59
C GLN A 44 11.92 -8.17 -0.25
N GLY A 45 12.48 -8.44 -1.42
CA GLY A 45 11.96 -9.44 -2.34
C GLY A 45 12.45 -10.85 -2.00
N GLY A 46 11.54 -11.81 -2.03
CA GLY A 46 11.82 -13.23 -2.23
C GLY A 46 11.41 -13.67 -3.63
N ALA A 47 11.42 -14.98 -3.91
CA ALA A 47 11.07 -15.52 -5.23
C ALA A 47 9.67 -15.11 -5.71
N ASN A 48 8.65 -15.31 -4.87
CA ASN A 48 7.24 -15.03 -5.22
C ASN A 48 6.53 -14.12 -4.21
N THR A 49 7.27 -13.58 -3.24
CA THR A 49 6.73 -12.77 -2.15
C THR A 49 7.63 -11.57 -1.90
N PHE A 50 7.10 -10.56 -1.22
CA PHE A 50 7.87 -9.45 -0.69
C PHE A 50 7.49 -9.18 0.77
N SER A 51 8.34 -8.46 1.48
CA SER A 51 8.03 -7.92 2.81
C SER A 51 8.43 -6.47 2.93
N ILE A 52 7.66 -5.71 3.69
CA ILE A 52 7.95 -4.31 4.01
C ILE A 52 8.75 -4.29 5.31
N ARG A 53 9.94 -3.70 5.29
CA ARG A 53 10.68 -3.34 6.51
C ARG A 53 10.66 -1.84 6.61
N GLY A 54 9.95 -1.30 7.58
CA GLY A 54 9.85 0.14 7.71
C GLY A 54 9.71 0.57 9.14
N LEU A 55 9.83 1.88 9.32
CA LEU A 55 9.64 2.56 10.58
C LEU A 55 8.89 3.86 10.34
N ALA A 56 8.03 4.21 11.30
CA ALA A 56 7.35 5.48 11.34
C ALA A 56 8.23 6.53 12.01
N THR A 57 8.28 7.73 11.45
CA THR A 57 9.09 8.83 11.95
C THR A 57 8.31 10.14 12.00
N GLY A 58 8.67 11.00 12.96
CA GLY A 58 8.17 12.38 13.03
C GLY A 58 8.83 13.32 12.01
N SER A 59 9.97 12.94 11.44
CA SER A 59 10.64 13.70 10.38
C SER A 59 11.47 12.76 9.50
N ILE A 60 11.02 12.54 8.27
CA ILE A 60 11.71 11.69 7.29
C ILE A 60 13.16 12.18 7.08
N LYS A 61 13.34 13.48 6.87
CA LYS A 61 14.66 14.10 6.64
C LYS A 61 15.63 13.91 7.80
N GLN A 62 15.18 14.07 9.04
CA GLN A 62 16.05 13.88 10.21
C GLN A 62 16.45 12.41 10.35
N THR A 63 15.50 11.49 10.19
CA THR A 63 15.79 10.07 10.30
C THR A 63 16.72 9.57 9.19
N LEU A 64 16.54 10.01 7.95
CA LEU A 64 17.45 9.66 6.84
C LEU A 64 18.89 10.13 7.11
N LYS A 65 19.08 11.32 7.71
CA LYS A 65 20.42 11.79 8.10
C LYS A 65 21.07 10.91 9.14
N ASN A 66 20.28 10.42 10.10
CA ASN A 66 20.79 9.65 11.23
C ASN A 66 20.97 8.15 10.90
N ILE A 67 20.44 7.66 9.77
CA ILE A 67 20.47 6.22 9.42
C ILE A 67 21.89 5.67 9.32
N HIS A 68 22.86 6.45 8.83
CA HIS A 68 24.24 5.98 8.71
C HIS A 68 24.93 5.78 10.06
N ASP A 69 24.53 6.57 11.07
CA ASP A 69 25.17 6.58 12.39
C ASP A 69 24.41 5.71 13.42
N ASP A 70 23.15 5.37 13.15
CA ASP A 70 22.28 4.62 14.05
C ASP A 70 22.12 3.15 13.61
N SER A 71 22.92 2.27 14.22
CA SER A 71 22.87 0.83 13.99
C SER A 71 21.50 0.19 14.30
N SER A 72 20.69 0.81 15.17
CA SER A 72 19.36 0.31 15.49
C SER A 72 18.38 0.53 14.32
N LEU A 73 18.45 1.69 13.67
CA LEU A 73 17.66 2.01 12.47
C LEU A 73 18.06 1.11 11.30
N GLN A 74 19.36 0.91 11.09
CA GLN A 74 19.88 0.00 10.06
C GLN A 74 19.36 -1.42 10.25
N ARG A 75 19.31 -1.91 11.50
CA ARG A 75 18.78 -3.23 11.82
C ARG A 75 17.28 -3.35 11.54
N ILE A 76 16.49 -2.33 11.88
CA ILE A 76 15.02 -2.31 11.61
C ILE A 76 14.75 -2.35 10.11
N LEU A 77 15.44 -1.52 9.34
CA LEU A 77 15.32 -1.44 7.88
C LEU A 77 16.04 -2.59 7.15
N LYS A 78 16.79 -3.41 7.90
CA LYS A 78 17.65 -4.50 7.40
C LYS A 78 18.57 -4.02 6.27
N ILE A 79 19.22 -2.88 6.50
CA ILE A 79 20.22 -2.35 5.58
C ILE A 79 21.40 -3.34 5.53
N SER A 80 21.83 -3.66 4.32
CA SER A 80 22.95 -4.59 4.06
C SER A 80 23.49 -4.33 2.66
N GLU A 81 24.54 -5.05 2.24
CA GLU A 81 25.05 -4.98 0.85
C GLU A 81 23.96 -5.28 -0.20
N TYR A 82 23.00 -6.15 0.14
CA TYR A 82 21.88 -6.51 -0.74
C TYR A 82 20.70 -5.53 -0.69
N TYR A 83 20.63 -4.70 0.35
CA TYR A 83 19.57 -3.72 0.58
C TYR A 83 20.21 -2.45 1.10
N PRO A 84 20.91 -1.71 0.23
CA PRO A 84 21.69 -0.56 0.65
C PRO A 84 20.76 0.63 0.96
N VAL A 85 21.32 1.69 1.54
CA VAL A 85 20.54 2.87 1.99
C VAL A 85 19.85 3.56 0.82
N GLU A 86 20.43 3.49 -0.37
CA GLU A 86 19.92 4.06 -1.61
C GLU A 86 18.62 3.40 -2.09
N ASP A 87 18.34 2.18 -1.63
CA ASP A 87 17.12 1.45 -1.94
C ASP A 87 15.95 1.78 -1.01
N LEU A 88 16.18 2.64 -0.01
CA LEU A 88 15.14 3.11 0.89
C LEU A 88 14.13 3.98 0.14
N LEU A 89 12.88 3.72 0.45
CA LEU A 89 11.72 4.46 0.00
C LEU A 89 11.14 5.24 1.19
N TYR A 90 10.38 6.28 0.87
CA TYR A 90 9.70 7.08 1.87
C TYR A 90 8.26 7.37 1.43
N TYR A 91 7.40 7.53 2.43
CA TYR A 91 6.00 7.85 2.22
C TYR A 91 5.58 8.89 3.27
N PRO A 92 5.34 10.16 2.88
CA PRO A 92 4.92 11.19 3.82
C PRO A 92 3.50 10.91 4.31
N THR A 93 3.24 11.21 5.58
CA THR A 93 1.90 11.16 6.18
C THR A 93 1.55 12.51 6.81
N PRO A 94 0.27 12.81 7.04
CA PRO A 94 -0.12 14.02 7.77
C PRO A 94 0.41 14.03 9.20
N GLU A 95 0.38 12.87 9.86
CA GLU A 95 0.85 12.69 11.24
C GLU A 95 1.64 11.40 11.38
N LYS A 96 2.54 11.35 12.37
CA LYS A 96 3.32 10.14 12.68
C LYS A 96 2.40 8.96 13.04
N LEU A 97 1.28 9.22 13.71
CA LEU A 97 0.33 8.18 14.12
C LEU A 97 -0.19 7.39 12.91
N GLU A 98 -0.47 8.05 11.80
CA GLU A 98 -0.89 7.38 10.56
C GLU A 98 0.22 6.45 10.04
N ALA A 99 1.48 6.87 10.12
CA ALA A 99 2.62 6.05 9.73
C ALA A 99 2.81 4.83 10.67
N ASP A 100 2.58 5.00 11.97
CA ASP A 100 2.61 3.91 12.96
C ASP A 100 1.56 2.84 12.60
N VAL A 101 0.31 3.25 12.33
CA VAL A 101 -0.79 2.35 11.93
C VAL A 101 -0.41 1.53 10.69
N ILE A 102 0.16 2.17 9.67
CA ILE A 102 0.57 1.49 8.44
C ILE A 102 1.64 0.42 8.72
N ILE A 103 2.66 0.74 9.53
CA ILE A 103 3.72 -0.21 9.89
C ILE A 103 3.20 -1.35 10.75
N ASP A 104 2.32 -1.09 11.71
CA ASP A 104 1.72 -2.14 12.54
C ASP A 104 0.87 -3.10 11.70
N HIS A 105 0.21 -2.57 10.67
CA HIS A 105 -0.64 -3.38 9.80
C HIS A 105 0.13 -4.16 8.73
N LEU A 106 1.15 -3.57 8.12
CA LEU A 106 1.82 -4.13 6.93
C LEU A 106 3.28 -4.50 7.16
N GLY A 107 3.93 -3.85 8.13
CA GLY A 107 5.34 -4.04 8.43
C GLY A 107 5.66 -5.46 8.87
N ASN A 108 6.83 -5.94 8.46
CA ASN A 108 7.38 -7.26 8.82
C ASN A 108 6.53 -8.48 8.38
N ARG A 109 5.47 -8.27 7.59
CA ARG A 109 4.64 -9.33 7.00
C ARG A 109 5.12 -9.69 5.60
N ARG A 110 4.75 -10.88 5.12
CA ARG A 110 5.05 -11.36 3.77
C ARG A 110 3.78 -11.32 2.92
N PHE A 111 3.90 -10.79 1.71
CA PHE A 111 2.81 -10.67 0.75
C PHE A 111 3.21 -11.29 -0.58
N PRO A 112 2.31 -11.96 -1.29
CA PRO A 112 2.58 -12.48 -2.63
C PRO A 112 2.69 -11.34 -3.65
N TYR A 113 3.53 -11.49 -4.67
CA TYR A 113 3.51 -10.57 -5.83
C TYR A 113 2.27 -10.78 -6.70
N GLN A 114 1.78 -12.03 -6.78
CA GLN A 114 0.59 -12.43 -7.53
C GLN A 114 -0.28 -13.29 -6.62
N GLU A 115 -1.24 -12.67 -5.93
CA GLU A 115 -2.16 -13.38 -5.04
C GLU A 115 -3.02 -14.38 -5.81
N ASP A 116 -3.51 -13.97 -6.99
CA ASP A 116 -4.39 -14.77 -7.85
C ASP A 116 -3.73 -16.04 -8.41
N SER A 117 -2.40 -16.06 -8.51
CA SER A 117 -1.64 -17.19 -9.06
C SER A 117 -1.23 -18.21 -8.00
N LEU A 118 -1.22 -17.82 -6.73
CA LEU A 118 -0.72 -18.65 -5.62
C LEU A 118 -1.85 -19.16 -4.70
N CYS A 119 -2.93 -18.40 -4.56
CA CYS A 119 -4.04 -18.78 -3.69
C CYS A 119 -5.03 -19.69 -4.42
N ASN A 120 -4.91 -21.01 -4.20
CA ASN A 120 -5.98 -21.97 -4.50
C ASN A 120 -7.20 -21.70 -3.59
N LEU A 121 -8.37 -22.22 -3.94
CA LEU A 121 -9.63 -22.16 -3.15
C LEU A 121 -9.47 -22.52 -1.65
N SER A 122 -8.40 -23.23 -1.30
CA SER A 122 -8.09 -23.70 0.06
C SER A 122 -7.27 -22.73 0.91
N ASP A 123 -6.53 -21.79 0.31
CA ASP A 123 -5.74 -20.79 1.01
C ASP A 123 -6.34 -19.40 0.76
N PRO A 124 -7.12 -18.87 1.71
CA PRO A 124 -7.72 -17.56 1.53
C PRO A 124 -6.61 -16.51 1.45
N GLY A 125 -6.60 -15.77 0.35
CA GLY A 125 -5.72 -14.63 0.15
C GLY A 125 -5.88 -13.58 1.26
N PHE A 126 -4.84 -12.77 1.45
CA PHE A 126 -4.80 -11.73 2.49
C PHE A 126 -5.56 -10.47 2.08
N SER A 127 -5.85 -10.32 0.78
CA SER A 127 -6.51 -9.14 0.26
C SER A 127 -8.01 -9.17 0.45
N TRP A 128 -8.56 -7.99 0.71
CA TRP A 128 -9.96 -7.73 0.47
C TRP A 128 -10.20 -7.44 -1.00
N TRP A 129 -11.42 -7.70 -1.43
CA TRP A 129 -11.85 -7.51 -2.81
C TRP A 129 -13.11 -6.66 -2.84
N MET A 130 -13.25 -5.81 -3.84
CA MET A 130 -14.41 -4.93 -3.98
C MET A 130 -15.06 -5.09 -5.33
N GLN A 131 -16.35 -5.39 -5.30
CA GLN A 131 -17.24 -5.15 -6.44
C GLN A 131 -17.91 -3.81 -6.23
N HIS A 132 -18.04 -3.02 -7.28
CA HIS A 132 -18.79 -1.78 -7.20
C HIS A 132 -19.53 -1.46 -8.49
N ASP A 133 -20.72 -0.91 -8.34
CA ASP A 133 -21.51 -0.32 -9.41
C ASP A 133 -21.75 1.17 -9.10
N ASN A 134 -22.65 1.81 -9.84
CA ASN A 134 -22.99 3.22 -9.59
C ASN A 134 -23.71 3.39 -8.24
N ASN A 135 -24.54 2.43 -7.84
CA ASN A 135 -25.40 2.53 -6.68
C ASN A 135 -25.08 1.51 -5.58
N SER A 136 -24.06 0.66 -5.75
CA SER A 136 -23.73 -0.37 -4.77
C SER A 136 -22.21 -0.55 -4.64
N ILE A 137 -21.79 -0.92 -3.43
CA ILE A 137 -20.46 -1.46 -3.16
C ILE A 137 -20.60 -2.75 -2.37
N SER A 138 -19.80 -3.76 -2.72
CA SER A 138 -19.68 -5.01 -1.98
C SER A 138 -18.20 -5.29 -1.73
N ILE A 139 -17.84 -5.37 -0.46
CA ILE A 139 -16.50 -5.66 0.03
C ILE A 139 -16.49 -7.09 0.53
N TYR A 140 -15.54 -7.85 0.01
CA TYR A 140 -15.36 -9.26 0.24
C TYR A 140 -14.07 -9.45 1.04
N PHE A 141 -14.16 -10.05 2.23
CA PHE A 141 -13.03 -10.14 3.15
C PHE A 141 -12.05 -11.27 2.84
N LYS A 142 -12.33 -12.06 1.79
CA LYS A 142 -11.53 -13.18 1.28
C LYS A 142 -11.71 -13.27 -0.23
N SER A 143 -10.79 -13.95 -0.93
CA SER A 143 -10.95 -14.21 -2.36
C SER A 143 -12.22 -15.04 -2.63
N PHE A 144 -12.96 -14.64 -3.67
CA PHE A 144 -14.06 -15.40 -4.23
C PHE A 144 -13.55 -16.08 -5.51
N GLY A 145 -14.08 -17.26 -5.84
CA GLY A 145 -13.56 -18.13 -6.91
C GLY A 145 -13.22 -17.43 -8.22
N ILE A 146 -12.30 -18.05 -8.97
CA ILE A 146 -11.57 -17.55 -10.15
C ILE A 146 -12.46 -16.80 -11.16
N GLU A 147 -13.71 -17.22 -11.37
CA GLU A 147 -14.62 -16.61 -12.35
C GLU A 147 -15.08 -15.18 -12.03
N ARG A 148 -14.96 -14.73 -10.78
CA ARG A 148 -15.38 -13.37 -10.38
C ARG A 148 -14.24 -12.35 -10.35
N VAL A 149 -12.98 -12.80 -10.41
CA VAL A 149 -11.80 -11.94 -10.21
C VAL A 149 -11.72 -10.82 -11.26
N SER A 150 -12.15 -11.07 -12.50
CA SER A 150 -12.10 -10.06 -13.58
C SER A 150 -12.93 -8.81 -13.32
N ASN A 151 -13.96 -8.88 -12.45
CA ASN A 151 -14.85 -7.77 -12.13
C ASN A 151 -14.62 -7.22 -10.70
N LEU A 152 -13.58 -7.69 -10.01
CA LEU A 152 -13.27 -7.29 -8.65
C LEU A 152 -12.01 -6.43 -8.63
N VAL A 153 -12.03 -5.40 -7.79
CA VAL A 153 -10.85 -4.59 -7.46
C VAL A 153 -10.18 -5.20 -6.24
N GLN A 154 -8.92 -5.59 -6.37
CA GLN A 154 -8.10 -5.99 -5.23
C GLN A 154 -7.79 -4.75 -4.37
N LEU A 155 -8.25 -4.74 -3.13
CA LEU A 155 -8.02 -3.63 -2.21
C LEU A 155 -6.70 -3.75 -1.44
N GLY A 156 -6.19 -4.98 -1.31
CA GLY A 156 -5.07 -5.31 -0.44
C GLY A 156 -5.51 -5.67 0.98
N PRO A 157 -4.56 -5.97 1.87
CA PRO A 157 -4.79 -6.27 3.28
C PRO A 157 -5.00 -4.97 4.07
N ILE A 158 -6.18 -4.36 3.91
CA ILE A 158 -6.45 -3.01 4.45
C ILE A 158 -6.97 -2.99 5.89
N ALA A 159 -7.42 -4.14 6.41
CA ALA A 159 -7.77 -4.30 7.82
C ALA A 159 -7.82 -5.79 8.22
N ASP A 160 -7.79 -6.03 9.53
CA ASP A 160 -8.08 -7.36 10.09
C ASP A 160 -9.57 -7.67 9.90
N THR A 161 -9.87 -8.83 9.30
CA THR A 161 -11.23 -9.21 8.95
C THR A 161 -12.16 -9.30 10.15
N ALA A 162 -11.69 -9.83 11.29
CA ALA A 162 -12.54 -10.00 12.47
C ALA A 162 -12.92 -8.65 13.08
N LEU A 163 -11.93 -7.74 13.21
CA LEU A 163 -12.17 -6.37 13.68
C LEU A 163 -13.04 -5.59 12.70
N ALA A 164 -12.78 -5.71 11.41
CA ALA A 164 -13.54 -5.04 10.37
C ALA A 164 -15.02 -5.40 10.36
N ILE A 165 -15.36 -6.68 10.54
CA ILE A 165 -16.77 -7.11 10.62
C ILE A 165 -17.47 -6.37 11.78
N SER A 166 -16.84 -6.31 12.95
CA SER A 166 -17.39 -5.62 14.12
C SER A 166 -17.62 -4.12 13.83
N HIS A 167 -16.62 -3.43 13.28
CA HIS A 167 -16.73 -2.01 12.97
C HIS A 167 -17.72 -1.71 11.84
N LEU A 168 -17.76 -2.53 10.79
CA LEU A 168 -18.70 -2.35 9.68
C LEU A 168 -20.15 -2.66 10.10
N GLN A 169 -20.37 -3.60 11.02
CA GLN A 169 -21.66 -3.83 11.66
C GLN A 169 -22.08 -2.68 12.58
N GLU A 170 -21.13 -1.95 13.16
CA GLU A 170 -21.43 -0.74 13.92
C GLU A 170 -21.77 0.42 12.97
N ILE A 171 -20.95 0.63 11.94
CA ILE A 171 -21.14 1.68 10.91
C ILE A 171 -22.48 1.53 10.21
N SER A 172 -22.90 0.30 9.89
CA SER A 172 -24.17 0.02 9.20
C SER A 172 -25.39 0.65 9.87
N LYS A 173 -25.38 0.76 11.21
CA LYS A 173 -26.46 1.36 12.01
C LYS A 173 -26.59 2.87 11.78
N TYR A 174 -25.57 3.52 11.23
CA TYR A 174 -25.52 4.96 11.02
C TYR A 174 -25.60 5.37 9.55
N LEU A 175 -25.52 4.43 8.60
CA LEU A 175 -25.46 4.75 7.17
C LEU A 175 -26.71 5.48 6.67
N GLU A 176 -27.89 5.16 7.21
CA GLU A 176 -29.15 5.84 6.87
C GLU A 176 -29.13 7.33 7.21
N ASN A 177 -28.31 7.76 8.18
CA ASN A 177 -28.14 9.17 8.54
C ASN A 177 -27.18 9.90 7.59
N LEU A 178 -26.36 9.17 6.83
CA LEU A 178 -25.34 9.73 5.95
C LEU A 178 -25.86 9.90 4.52
N PHE A 179 -26.62 8.92 4.02
CA PHE A 179 -27.19 8.94 2.67
C PHE A 179 -28.43 8.04 2.56
N PRO A 180 -29.26 8.18 1.51
CA PRO A 180 -30.43 7.33 1.29
C PRO A 180 -30.04 5.87 1.03
N VAL A 181 -30.10 5.02 2.04
CA VAL A 181 -29.79 3.59 1.92
C VAL A 181 -30.94 2.84 1.23
N ALA A 182 -30.57 1.95 0.29
CA ALA A 182 -31.47 0.97 -0.31
C ALA A 182 -31.34 -0.40 0.38
N GLU A 183 -30.10 -0.84 0.62
CA GLU A 183 -29.79 -2.12 1.25
C GLU A 183 -28.46 -2.00 2.02
N VAL A 184 -28.39 -2.62 3.20
CA VAL A 184 -27.13 -2.85 3.91
C VAL A 184 -27.11 -4.28 4.42
N PHE A 185 -26.01 -4.97 4.15
CA PHE A 185 -25.78 -6.34 4.57
C PHE A 185 -24.36 -6.49 5.09
N CYS A 186 -24.18 -7.06 6.27
CA CYS A 186 -22.86 -7.35 6.83
C CYS A 186 -22.84 -8.77 7.39
N SER A 187 -21.90 -9.56 6.89
CA SER A 187 -21.70 -10.96 7.27
C SER A 187 -20.22 -11.25 7.50
N PRO A 188 -19.85 -12.41 8.04
CA PRO A 188 -18.44 -12.78 8.16
C PRO A 188 -17.66 -12.89 6.85
N LYS A 189 -18.35 -12.87 5.69
CA LYS A 189 -17.73 -13.01 4.37
C LYS A 189 -17.67 -11.70 3.59
N GLN A 190 -18.65 -10.82 3.80
CA GLN A 190 -18.79 -9.60 3.02
C GLN A 190 -19.55 -8.51 3.77
N PHE A 191 -19.30 -7.28 3.34
CA PHE A 191 -20.07 -6.09 3.65
C PHE A 191 -20.59 -5.48 2.35
N THR A 192 -21.89 -5.26 2.25
CA THR A 192 -22.56 -4.69 1.08
C THR A 192 -23.40 -3.50 1.52
N VAL A 193 -23.30 -2.39 0.77
CA VAL A 193 -24.22 -1.27 0.88
C VAL A 193 -24.64 -0.79 -0.50
N ALA A 194 -25.95 -0.58 -0.66
CA ALA A 194 -26.56 0.03 -1.82
C ALA A 194 -27.29 1.31 -1.42
N THR A 195 -27.30 2.30 -2.31
CA THR A 195 -27.98 3.59 -2.13
C THR A 195 -29.13 3.74 -3.13
N LYS A 196 -30.16 4.48 -2.71
CA LYS A 196 -31.26 4.94 -3.59
C LYS A 196 -30.82 6.12 -4.45
N ASP A 197 -29.73 6.79 -4.10
CA ASP A 197 -29.21 7.98 -4.78
C ASP A 197 -27.70 7.85 -5.03
N TYR A 198 -27.31 7.49 -6.25
CA TYR A 198 -25.91 7.33 -6.64
C TYR A 198 -25.13 8.67 -6.67
N SER A 199 -25.83 9.80 -6.65
CA SER A 199 -25.20 11.12 -6.58
C SER A 199 -24.88 11.54 -5.13
N ALA A 200 -25.35 10.79 -4.14
CA ALA A 200 -25.13 11.10 -2.74
C ALA A 200 -23.63 11.16 -2.40
N GLU A 201 -23.16 12.34 -1.98
CA GLU A 201 -21.73 12.58 -1.77
C GLU A 201 -21.12 11.66 -0.70
N CYS A 202 -21.84 11.36 0.39
CA CYS A 202 -21.37 10.46 1.43
C CYS A 202 -21.22 9.01 0.94
N PHE A 203 -22.10 8.54 0.07
CA PHE A 203 -21.97 7.21 -0.55
C PHE A 203 -20.74 7.17 -1.46
N ASN A 204 -20.58 8.19 -2.30
CA ASN A 204 -19.41 8.31 -3.17
C ASN A 204 -18.10 8.47 -2.37
N CYS A 205 -18.14 9.16 -1.23
CA CYS A 205 -17.01 9.26 -0.31
C CYS A 205 -16.66 7.90 0.30
N LEU A 206 -17.65 7.12 0.74
CA LEU A 206 -17.41 5.76 1.26
C LEU A 206 -16.79 4.86 0.19
N LYS A 207 -17.29 4.95 -1.06
CA LYS A 207 -16.75 4.21 -2.20
C LYS A 207 -15.29 4.59 -2.48
N LYS A 208 -14.96 5.89 -2.54
CA LYS A 208 -13.59 6.39 -2.73
C LYS A 208 -12.65 6.03 -1.59
N LEU A 209 -13.14 5.98 -0.35
CA LEU A 209 -12.35 5.56 0.79
C LEU A 209 -11.75 4.17 0.58
N PHE A 210 -12.55 3.22 0.12
CA PHE A 210 -12.05 1.86 -0.15
C PHE A 210 -11.25 1.76 -1.45
N LEU A 211 -11.65 2.47 -2.50
CA LEU A 211 -10.95 2.39 -3.79
C LEU A 211 -9.58 3.07 -3.77
N ASP A 212 -9.53 4.29 -3.24
CA ASP A 212 -8.41 5.21 -3.37
C ASP A 212 -7.71 5.48 -2.03
N GLY A 213 -8.35 5.13 -0.91
CA GLY A 213 -7.84 5.49 0.42
C GLY A 213 -8.07 6.97 0.75
N GLU A 214 -9.09 7.59 0.16
CA GLU A 214 -9.36 9.02 0.31
C GLU A 214 -10.75 9.29 0.90
N TRP A 215 -10.78 10.15 1.92
CA TRP A 215 -11.97 10.90 2.27
C TRP A 215 -12.12 11.98 1.20
N GLY A 216 -13.25 12.07 0.51
CA GLY A 216 -13.45 12.99 -0.61
C GLY A 216 -13.37 14.48 -0.22
N SER A 217 -14.27 15.31 -0.75
CA SER A 217 -14.34 16.72 -0.34
C SER A 217 -14.58 16.85 1.18
N SER A 218 -14.27 18.03 1.74
CA SER A 218 -14.40 18.28 3.18
C SER A 218 -15.82 18.13 3.71
N ALA A 219 -16.85 18.39 2.89
CA ALA A 219 -18.25 18.33 3.33
C ALA A 219 -18.74 16.91 3.70
N PRO A 220 -18.52 15.86 2.87
CA PRO A 220 -18.77 14.47 3.26
C PRO A 220 -18.02 14.06 4.51
N TYR A 221 -16.73 14.39 4.63
CA TYR A 221 -15.93 14.06 5.81
C TYR A 221 -16.54 14.63 7.10
N LEU A 222 -17.01 15.87 7.07
CA LEU A 222 -17.71 16.49 8.21
C LEU A 222 -19.01 15.76 8.59
N ARG A 223 -19.71 15.14 7.63
CA ARG A 223 -20.87 14.29 7.95
C ARG A 223 -20.44 12.97 8.57
N PHE A 224 -19.35 12.37 8.11
CA PHE A 224 -18.80 11.17 8.76
C PHE A 224 -18.34 11.43 10.21
N ASN A 225 -18.02 12.68 10.57
CA ASN A 225 -17.75 13.06 11.97
C ASN A 225 -18.96 12.88 12.90
N SER A 226 -20.17 12.63 12.38
CA SER A 226 -21.31 12.24 13.21
C SER A 226 -21.27 10.78 13.66
N LEU A 227 -20.37 9.97 13.11
CA LEU A 227 -20.16 8.59 13.55
C LEU A 227 -19.54 8.58 14.96
N PRO A 228 -19.75 7.50 15.74
CA PRO A 228 -18.98 7.29 16.95
C PRO A 228 -17.47 7.26 16.64
N LYS A 229 -16.67 7.72 17.60
CA LYS A 229 -15.22 7.93 17.42
C LYS A 229 -14.50 6.67 16.90
N THR A 230 -14.85 5.49 17.44
CA THR A 230 -14.18 4.24 17.09
C THR A 230 -14.42 3.81 15.62
N PRO A 231 -15.67 3.71 15.12
CA PRO A 231 -15.98 3.58 13.69
C PRO A 231 -15.27 4.57 12.76
N LEU A 232 -15.21 5.84 13.15
CA LEU A 232 -14.57 6.88 12.35
C LEU A 232 -13.04 6.67 12.27
N LEU A 233 -12.42 6.32 13.39
CA LEU A 233 -11.00 5.97 13.43
C LEU A 233 -10.72 4.74 12.57
N PHE A 234 -11.53 3.69 12.68
CA PHE A 234 -11.40 2.50 11.84
C PHE A 234 -11.43 2.83 10.35
N LEU A 235 -12.39 3.65 9.88
CA LEU A 235 -12.43 4.07 8.48
C LEU A 235 -11.20 4.90 8.08
N SER A 236 -10.65 5.70 9.01
CA SER A 236 -9.45 6.50 8.77
C SER A 236 -8.21 5.63 8.64
N GLU A 237 -8.09 4.59 9.46
CA GLU A 237 -7.04 3.58 9.38
C GLU A 237 -7.11 2.82 8.04
N VAL A 238 -8.31 2.35 7.66
CA VAL A 238 -8.55 1.69 6.37
C VAL A 238 -8.10 2.58 5.21
N ALA A 239 -8.47 3.87 5.23
CA ALA A 239 -8.10 4.82 4.21
C ALA A 239 -6.57 4.99 4.10
N ALA A 240 -5.89 5.15 5.24
CA ALA A 240 -4.44 5.31 5.32
C ALA A 240 -3.71 4.07 4.78
N ILE A 241 -4.12 2.87 5.21
CA ILE A 241 -3.53 1.61 4.78
C ILE A 241 -3.76 1.40 3.28
N ARG A 242 -4.98 1.66 2.78
CA ARG A 242 -5.30 1.54 1.36
C ARG A 242 -4.45 2.46 0.50
N ARG A 243 -4.33 3.73 0.88
CA ARG A 243 -3.54 4.73 0.15
C ARG A 243 -2.06 4.32 0.07
N PHE A 244 -1.50 3.85 1.18
CA PHE A 244 -0.14 3.31 1.19
C PHE A 244 -0.01 2.03 0.36
N TRP A 245 -1.00 1.14 0.37
CA TRP A 245 -0.98 -0.08 -0.43
C TRP A 245 -0.98 0.21 -1.94
N ILE A 246 -1.78 1.17 -2.40
CA ILE A 246 -1.73 1.63 -3.81
C ILE A 246 -0.34 2.18 -4.15
N HIS A 247 0.24 2.98 -3.26
CA HIS A 247 1.60 3.48 -3.43
C HIS A 247 2.61 2.32 -3.54
N LEU A 248 2.51 1.32 -2.68
CA LEU A 248 3.35 0.14 -2.66
C LEU A 248 3.28 -0.64 -3.98
N GLU A 249 2.08 -0.89 -4.49
CA GLU A 249 1.86 -1.56 -5.78
C GLU A 249 2.56 -0.81 -6.93
N GLN A 250 2.50 0.52 -6.92
CA GLN A 250 3.22 1.34 -7.90
C GLN A 250 4.75 1.18 -7.78
N GLN A 251 5.29 1.16 -6.56
CA GLN A 251 6.73 0.96 -6.35
C GLN A 251 7.19 -0.43 -6.79
N ILE A 252 6.41 -1.46 -6.50
CA ILE A 252 6.70 -2.84 -6.94
C ILE A 252 6.72 -2.92 -8.46
N ARG A 253 5.69 -2.39 -9.14
CA ARG A 253 5.63 -2.35 -10.61
C ARG A 253 6.82 -1.63 -11.23
N ARG A 254 7.25 -0.50 -10.63
CA ARG A 254 8.44 0.24 -11.07
C ARG A 254 9.71 -0.60 -10.94
N LYS A 255 9.93 -1.27 -9.80
CA LYS A 255 11.08 -2.16 -9.61
C LYS A 255 11.08 -3.33 -10.59
N SER A 256 9.94 -3.96 -10.85
CA SER A 256 9.81 -5.06 -11.82
C SER A 256 10.14 -4.64 -13.26
N ASN A 257 9.75 -3.42 -13.65
CA ASN A 257 10.05 -2.89 -14.98
C ASN A 257 11.53 -2.53 -15.14
N LEU A 258 12.19 -2.08 -14.07
CA LEU A 258 13.63 -1.84 -14.07
C LEU A 258 14.44 -3.15 -14.17
N SER A 259 13.98 -4.23 -13.54
CA SER A 259 14.62 -5.55 -13.63
C SER A 259 14.38 -6.31 -14.94
N SER A 260 13.49 -5.83 -15.82
CA SER A 260 13.11 -6.49 -17.08
C SER A 260 13.61 -5.78 -18.34
N CYS A 261 14.46 -4.75 -18.24
CA CYS A 261 15.17 -4.21 -19.39
C CYS A 261 16.13 -5.28 -19.96
N PRO A 262 15.94 -5.74 -21.21
CA PRO A 262 16.88 -6.67 -21.82
C PRO A 262 18.20 -5.93 -22.02
N THR A 263 19.28 -6.49 -21.44
CA THR A 263 20.63 -6.22 -21.92
C THR A 263 20.62 -6.49 -23.42
N ASN A 264 20.70 -5.41 -24.21
CA ASN A 264 20.82 -5.51 -25.66
C ASN A 264 22.00 -6.45 -25.96
N ASN A 265 21.69 -7.52 -26.68
CA ASN A 265 22.66 -8.33 -27.39
C ASN A 265 23.51 -7.41 -28.26
N ILE A 266 24.69 -7.04 -27.78
CA ILE A 266 25.77 -6.57 -28.65
C ILE A 266 26.31 -7.83 -29.31
N GLN A 267 25.72 -8.19 -30.45
CA GLN A 267 26.36 -9.05 -31.41
C GLN A 267 27.41 -8.24 -32.17
N ARG A 268 28.64 -8.78 -32.12
CA ARG A 268 29.85 -8.55 -32.95
C ARG A 268 30.93 -7.70 -32.32
#